data_AF-A0A2V2RT19-F1
#
_entry.id   AF-A0A2V2RT19-F1
#
_cell.length_a   1.000
_cell.length_b   1.000
_cell.length_c   1.000
_cell.angle_alpha   90.00
_cell.angle_beta   90.00
_cell.angle_gamma   90.00
#
_symmetry.space_group_name_H-M   'P 1'
#
loop_
_entity.id
_entity.type
_entity.pdbx_description
1 polymer ?
#
loop_
_entity_poly.entity_id
_entity_poly.type
_entity_poly.pdbx_seq_one_letter_code
_entity_poly.pdbx_strand_id
1 'polypeptide(L)'
;MNIIGLNLEGILDLSGFTNLESLYCLKNKFIALRVDDCLNIRKIKCSDNNLTELNLKNNSKLSVIDCMKNQLSTLDLSNCLQLAKVRCQQNQLTQLLLPKNNNLQKLVCYDNFLTDLD
;
A
#
# COMPACT_ATOMS: atom_id res chain seq x y z
N MET A 1 -12.52 -0.54 -7.43
CA MET A 1 -13.38 -0.07 -6.33
C MET A 1 -12.98 1.34 -5.94
N ASN A 2 -13.96 2.24 -5.77
CA ASN A 2 -13.75 3.62 -5.37
C ASN A 2 -14.70 3.95 -4.20
N ILE A 3 -14.13 4.21 -3.03
CA ILE A 3 -14.84 4.49 -1.76
C ILE A 3 -14.13 5.63 -1.00
N ILE A 4 -13.69 6.65 -1.73
CA ILE A 4 -12.93 7.80 -1.20
C ILE A 4 -13.80 8.65 -0.28
N GLY A 5 -13.28 9.04 0.89
CA GLY A 5 -13.87 10.12 1.68
C GLY A 5 -15.21 9.79 2.34
N LEU A 6 -15.56 8.51 2.48
CA LEU A 6 -16.87 8.07 2.97
C LEU A 6 -16.95 7.97 4.50
N ASN A 7 -15.88 8.36 5.21
CA ASN A 7 -15.77 8.24 6.66
C ASN A 7 -15.97 6.80 7.16
N LEU A 8 -15.58 5.82 6.34
CA LEU A 8 -15.59 4.40 6.70
C LEU A 8 -14.44 4.10 7.67
N GLU A 9 -14.62 3.11 8.54
CA GLU A 9 -13.65 2.76 9.58
C GLU A 9 -13.48 1.25 9.70
N GLY A 10 -12.51 0.82 10.51
CA GLY A 10 -12.26 -0.59 10.76
C GLY A 10 -11.45 -1.26 9.64
N ILE A 11 -11.80 -2.50 9.31
CA ILE A 11 -11.07 -3.31 8.33
C ILE A 11 -11.84 -3.29 7.01
N LEU A 12 -11.17 -2.92 5.92
CA LEU A 12 -11.72 -3.14 4.58
C LEU A 12 -11.35 -4.54 4.11
N ASP A 13 -12.32 -5.44 4.15
CA ASP A 13 -12.14 -6.82 3.69
C ASP A 13 -12.55 -6.96 2.21
N LEU A 14 -11.58 -7.26 1.35
CA LEU A 14 -11.77 -7.49 -0.09
C LEU A 14 -11.45 -8.94 -0.48
N SER A 15 -11.53 -9.88 0.48
CA SER A 15 -11.41 -11.31 0.20
C SER A 15 -12.43 -11.72 -0.87
N GLY A 16 -12.01 -12.56 -1.82
CA GLY A 16 -12.83 -12.97 -2.96
C GLY A 16 -12.96 -11.98 -4.12
N PHE A 17 -12.49 -10.73 -4.00
CA PHE A 17 -12.44 -9.77 -5.13
C PHE A 17 -11.26 -10.04 -6.08
N THR A 18 -11.12 -11.27 -6.57
CA THR A 18 -9.96 -11.76 -7.33
C THR A 18 -9.70 -11.02 -8.65
N ASN A 19 -10.73 -10.38 -9.22
CA ASN A 19 -10.64 -9.58 -10.45
C ASN A 19 -10.40 -8.07 -10.19
N LEU A 20 -10.24 -7.65 -8.93
CA LEU A 20 -10.05 -6.24 -8.61
C LEU A 20 -8.68 -5.73 -9.11
N GLU A 21 -8.68 -4.80 -10.06
CA GLU A 21 -7.44 -4.21 -10.60
C GLU A 21 -7.01 -2.91 -9.91
N SER A 22 -7.95 -2.18 -9.30
CA SER A 22 -7.68 -0.88 -8.70
C SER A 22 -8.56 -0.61 -7.48
N LEU A 23 -7.92 -0.18 -6.39
CA LEU A 23 -8.55 0.23 -5.15
C LEU A 23 -8.24 1.70 -4.85
N TYR A 24 -9.30 2.49 -4.66
CA TYR A 24 -9.21 3.88 -4.18
C TYR A 24 -10.05 4.01 -2.91
N CYS A 25 -9.40 4.09 -1.76
CA CYS A 25 -10.02 4.16 -0.43
C CYS A 25 -9.41 5.24 0.47
N LEU A 26 -8.75 6.24 -0.13
CA LEU A 26 -8.17 7.37 0.59
C LEU A 26 -9.19 8.20 1.36
N LYS A 27 -8.73 8.90 2.41
CA LYS A 27 -9.55 9.75 3.30
C LYS A 27 -10.67 9.01 4.03
N ASN A 28 -10.32 7.88 4.63
CA ASN A 28 -11.20 7.13 5.53
C ASN A 28 -10.48 6.95 6.88
N LYS A 29 -10.95 6.01 7.70
CA LYS A 29 -10.39 5.67 9.01
C LYS A 29 -10.07 4.18 9.10
N PHE A 30 -9.74 3.55 7.97
CA PHE A 30 -9.40 2.13 7.96
C PHE A 30 -8.12 1.88 8.76
N ILE A 31 -8.10 0.78 9.52
CA ILE A 31 -6.95 0.31 10.31
C ILE A 31 -6.20 -0.83 9.62
N ALA A 32 -6.86 -1.55 8.72
CA ALA A 32 -6.25 -2.60 7.90
C ALA A 32 -7.00 -2.75 6.56
N LEU A 33 -6.28 -3.22 5.54
CA LEU A 33 -6.84 -3.64 4.26
C LEU A 33 -6.52 -5.12 4.03
N ARG A 34 -7.52 -5.95 3.74
CA ARG A 34 -7.31 -7.35 3.33
C ARG A 34 -7.44 -7.45 1.83
N VAL A 35 -6.30 -7.56 1.15
CA VAL A 35 -6.17 -7.61 -0.32
C VAL A 35 -5.38 -8.83 -0.80
N ASP A 36 -5.16 -9.80 0.07
CA ASP A 36 -4.37 -11.00 -0.16
C ASP A 36 -4.86 -11.82 -1.37
N ASP A 37 -6.18 -11.84 -1.59
CA ASP A 37 -6.85 -12.54 -2.69
C ASP A 37 -6.98 -11.69 -3.96
N CYS A 38 -6.67 -10.38 -3.89
CA CYS A 38 -6.75 -9.46 -5.02
C CYS A 38 -5.53 -9.63 -5.95
N LEU A 39 -5.33 -10.83 -6.51
CA LEU A 39 -4.14 -11.21 -7.28
C LEU A 39 -3.95 -10.38 -8.56
N ASN A 40 -5.01 -9.73 -9.05
CA ASN A 40 -4.96 -8.87 -10.23
C ASN A 40 -4.80 -7.38 -9.91
N ILE A 41 -4.63 -6.99 -8.64
CA ILE A 41 -4.53 -5.59 -8.27
C ILE A 41 -3.24 -4.96 -8.80
N ARG A 42 -3.40 -3.79 -9.44
CA ARG A 42 -2.31 -3.03 -10.07
C ARG A 42 -2.10 -1.68 -9.40
N LYS A 43 -3.13 -1.14 -8.75
CA LYS A 43 -3.12 0.19 -8.12
C LYS A 43 -3.85 0.16 -6.78
N ILE A 44 -3.16 0.58 -5.73
CA ILE A 44 -3.75 0.82 -4.41
C ILE A 44 -3.50 2.27 -4.03
N LYS A 45 -4.56 3.02 -3.76
CA LYS A 45 -4.50 4.36 -3.15
C LYS A 45 -5.32 4.37 -1.87
N CYS A 46 -4.63 4.31 -0.75
CA CYS A 46 -5.17 4.24 0.60
C CYS A 46 -4.62 5.34 1.52
N SER A 47 -4.16 6.45 0.94
CA SER A 47 -3.62 7.59 1.70
C SER A 47 -4.64 8.21 2.65
N ASP A 48 -4.18 8.89 3.71
CA ASP A 48 -5.05 9.49 4.72
C ASP A 48 -6.02 8.45 5.34
N ASN A 49 -5.45 7.44 5.99
CA ASN A 49 -6.16 6.43 6.79
C ASN A 49 -5.39 6.20 8.11
N ASN A 50 -5.82 5.22 8.91
CA ASN A 50 -5.17 4.83 10.16
C ASN A 50 -4.51 3.44 10.04
N LEU A 51 -4.02 3.08 8.85
CA LEU A 51 -3.49 1.74 8.60
C LEU A 51 -2.28 1.48 9.48
N THR A 52 -2.33 0.42 10.29
CA THR A 52 -1.20 -0.09 11.08
C THR A 52 -0.52 -1.27 10.40
N GLU A 53 -1.23 -1.95 9.51
CA GLU A 53 -0.74 -3.08 8.72
C GLU A 53 -1.24 -3.02 7.27
N LEU A 54 -0.41 -3.50 6.35
CA LEU A 54 -0.76 -3.66 4.95
C LEU A 54 0.04 -4.82 4.34
N ASN A 55 -0.59 -5.98 4.20
CA ASN A 55 0.04 -7.15 3.59
C ASN A 55 -0.13 -7.13 2.07
N LEU A 56 0.99 -7.15 1.34
CA LEU A 56 1.02 -7.12 -0.13
C LEU A 56 1.82 -8.27 -0.75
N LYS A 57 2.12 -9.31 0.04
CA LYS A 57 3.02 -10.41 -0.37
C LYS A 57 2.58 -11.14 -1.65
N ASN A 58 1.26 -11.16 -1.93
CA ASN A 58 0.67 -11.85 -3.07
C ASN A 58 0.40 -10.93 -4.28
N ASN A 59 0.58 -9.62 -4.14
CA ASN A 59 0.15 -8.64 -5.15
C ASN A 59 1.29 -8.32 -6.14
N SER A 60 1.86 -9.35 -6.77
CA SER A 60 3.03 -9.22 -7.66
C SER A 60 2.81 -8.34 -8.91
N LYS A 61 1.54 -8.12 -9.28
CA LYS A 61 1.14 -7.22 -10.38
C LYS A 61 0.98 -5.76 -9.95
N LEU A 62 1.18 -5.43 -8.67
CA LEU A 62 1.07 -4.08 -8.15
C LEU A 62 2.12 -3.18 -8.81
N SER A 63 1.65 -2.08 -9.39
CA SER A 63 2.47 -1.11 -10.13
C SER A 63 2.52 0.25 -9.46
N VAL A 64 1.49 0.59 -8.68
CA VAL A 64 1.36 1.86 -7.98
C VAL A 64 0.80 1.60 -6.59
N ILE A 65 1.50 2.10 -5.58
CA ILE A 65 1.01 2.18 -4.21
C ILE A 65 1.13 3.60 -3.68
N ASP A 66 0.03 4.09 -3.10
CA ASP A 66 -0.03 5.31 -2.34
C ASP A 66 -0.66 5.02 -0.97
N CYS A 67 0.19 4.92 0.05
CA CYS A 67 -0.17 4.69 1.45
C CYS A 67 0.33 5.83 2.34
N MET A 68 0.55 7.02 1.76
CA MET A 68 0.92 8.24 2.50
C MET A 68 -0.02 8.47 3.69
N LYS A 69 0.51 9.03 4.80
CA LYS A 69 -0.29 9.45 5.97
C LYS A 69 -1.11 8.29 6.51
N ASN A 70 -0.39 7.30 7.01
CA ASN A 70 -0.89 6.15 7.76
C ASN A 70 0.03 5.93 8.98
N GLN A 71 -0.10 4.80 9.65
CA GLN A 71 0.64 4.46 10.87
C GLN A 71 1.45 3.16 10.68
N LEU A 72 1.88 2.88 9.43
CA LEU A 72 2.64 1.68 9.12
C LEU A 72 4.04 1.75 9.75
N SER A 73 4.45 0.70 10.44
CA SER A 73 5.80 0.54 11.00
C SER A 73 6.77 -0.19 10.06
N THR A 74 6.23 -1.04 9.18
CA THR A 74 6.97 -1.73 8.13
C THR A 74 6.14 -1.76 6.85
N LEU A 75 6.82 -1.80 5.71
CA LEU A 75 6.18 -1.97 4.41
C LEU A 75 7.05 -2.88 3.54
N ASP A 76 6.58 -4.11 3.33
CA ASP A 76 7.25 -5.07 2.47
C ASP A 76 6.63 -5.07 1.06
N LEU A 77 7.40 -4.60 0.09
CA LEU A 77 7.04 -4.55 -1.32
C LEU A 77 7.97 -5.45 -2.17
N SER A 78 8.77 -6.31 -1.54
CA SER A 78 9.78 -7.15 -2.20
C SER A 78 9.20 -8.03 -3.33
N ASN A 79 7.96 -8.51 -3.14
CA ASN A 79 7.25 -9.34 -4.14
C ASN A 79 6.49 -8.53 -5.21
N CYS A 80 6.41 -7.20 -5.08
CA CYS A 80 5.72 -6.34 -6.05
C CYS A 80 6.61 -6.08 -7.29
N LEU A 81 6.89 -7.11 -8.09
CA LEU A 81 7.90 -7.06 -9.16
C LEU A 81 7.59 -6.06 -10.30
N GLN A 82 6.35 -5.58 -10.40
CA GLN A 82 5.92 -4.59 -11.40
C GLN A 82 5.85 -3.16 -10.85
N LEU A 83 6.37 -2.93 -9.64
CA LEU A 83 6.21 -1.66 -8.93
C LEU A 83 7.00 -0.54 -9.61
N ALA A 84 6.28 0.49 -10.04
CA ALA A 84 6.86 1.66 -10.70
C ALA A 84 6.80 2.90 -9.82
N LYS A 85 5.80 3.02 -8.92
CA LYS A 85 5.57 4.21 -8.11
C LYS A 85 5.18 3.85 -6.68
N VAL A 86 5.95 4.35 -5.73
CA VAL A 86 5.71 4.19 -4.28
C VAL A 86 5.59 5.56 -3.63
N ARG A 87 4.52 5.76 -2.88
CA ARG A 87 4.34 6.87 -1.95
C ARG A 87 3.97 6.30 -0.59
N CYS A 88 4.88 6.43 0.36
CA CYS A 88 4.72 5.94 1.73
C CYS A 88 5.20 6.97 2.76
N GLN A 89 5.37 8.23 2.36
CA GLN A 89 5.74 9.31 3.29
C GLN A 89 4.71 9.47 4.42
N GLN A 90 5.14 10.08 5.53
CA GLN A 90 4.28 10.34 6.68
C GLN A 90 3.69 9.04 7.23
N ASN A 91 4.55 8.07 7.48
CA ASN A 91 4.25 6.85 8.22
C ASN A 91 5.25 6.73 9.39
N GLN A 92 5.37 5.56 9.99
CA GLN A 92 6.32 5.27 11.05
C GLN A 92 7.31 4.19 10.60
N LEU A 93 7.62 4.13 9.30
CA LEU A 93 8.39 3.03 8.72
C LEU A 93 9.80 3.02 9.28
N THR A 94 10.18 1.95 9.96
CA THR A 94 11.57 1.63 10.30
C THR A 94 12.22 0.76 9.23
N GLN A 95 11.41 0.07 8.43
CA GLN A 95 11.85 -0.78 7.33
C GLN A 95 10.93 -0.62 6.12
N LEU A 96 11.55 -0.45 4.94
CA LEU A 96 10.90 -0.46 3.64
C LEU A 96 11.67 -1.43 2.75
N LEU A 97 11.07 -2.57 2.42
CA LEU A 97 11.67 -3.53 1.49
C LEU A 97 11.14 -3.25 0.08
N LEU A 98 12.03 -2.87 -0.82
CA LEU A 98 11.70 -2.63 -2.22
C LEU A 98 11.94 -3.89 -3.06
N PRO A 99 11.22 -4.06 -4.17
CA PRO A 99 11.47 -5.20 -5.04
C PRO A 99 12.82 -5.04 -5.75
N LYS A 100 13.59 -6.13 -5.80
CA LYS A 100 14.91 -6.16 -6.45
C LYS A 100 14.77 -6.23 -7.98
N ASN A 101 14.36 -5.11 -8.58
CA ASN A 101 14.22 -4.92 -10.02
C ASN A 101 14.49 -3.46 -10.42
N ASN A 102 14.59 -3.21 -11.74
CA ASN A 102 14.88 -1.88 -12.29
C ASN A 102 13.60 -1.13 -12.74
N ASN A 103 12.41 -1.53 -12.29
CA ASN A 103 11.14 -0.93 -12.74
C ASN A 103 10.74 0.31 -11.93
N LEU A 104 11.35 0.55 -10.76
CA LEU A 104 10.97 1.64 -9.88
C LEU A 104 11.37 2.99 -10.49
N GLN A 105 10.37 3.82 -10.80
CA GLN A 105 10.56 5.13 -11.42
C GLN A 105 10.43 6.26 -10.41
N LYS A 106 9.68 6.03 -9.31
CA LYS A 106 9.42 7.05 -8.31
C LYS A 106 9.25 6.42 -6.93
N LEU A 107 10.07 6.89 -5.99
CA LEU A 107 9.95 6.61 -4.57
C LEU A 107 9.78 7.93 -3.81
N VAL A 108 8.78 7.98 -2.94
CA VAL A 108 8.59 9.08 -1.99
C VAL A 108 8.34 8.49 -0.61
N CYS A 109 9.33 8.59 0.27
CA CYS A 109 9.34 7.93 1.59
C CYS A 109 9.85 8.82 2.73
N TYR A 110 9.92 10.15 2.55
CA TYR A 110 10.28 11.09 3.62
C TYR A 110 9.26 11.07 4.78
N ASP A 111 9.57 11.67 5.93
CA ASP A 111 8.73 11.62 7.14
C ASP A 111 8.42 10.17 7.56
N ASN A 112 9.47 9.39 7.76
CA ASN A 112 9.49 8.03 8.32
C ASN A 112 10.70 7.90 9.26
N PHE A 113 10.88 6.72 9.86
CA PHE A 113 12.02 6.38 10.72
C PHE A 113 13.03 5.43 10.03
N LEU A 114 13.14 5.54 8.70
CA LEU A 114 14.05 4.72 7.90
C LEU A 114 15.50 5.12 8.22
N THR A 115 16.31 4.15 8.66
CA THR A 115 17.75 4.36 8.84
C THR A 115 18.52 4.13 7.55
N ASP A 116 18.00 3.26 6.69
CA ASP A 116 18.58 2.87 5.41
C ASP A 116 17.48 2.57 4.39
N LEU A 117 17.85 2.56 3.12
CA LEU A 117 17.06 2.01 2.03
C LEU A 117 17.80 0.77 1.53
N ASP A 118 17.10 -0.38 1.44
CA ASP A 118 17.63 -1.58 0.77
C ASP A 118 17.87 -1.31 -0.72
#